data_AF-A0A1E7ZB05-F1
#
_entry.id   AF-A0A1E7ZB05-F1
#
_cell.length_a   1.000
_cell.length_b   1.000
_cell.length_c   1.000
_cell.angle_alpha   90.00
_cell.angle_beta   90.00
_cell.angle_gamma   90.00
#
_symmetry.space_group_name_H-M   'P 1'
#
loop_
_entity.id
_entity.type
_entity.pdbx_description
1 polymer ?
#
loop_
_entity_poly.entity_id
_entity_poly.type
_entity_poly.pdbx_seq_one_letter_code
_entity_poly.pdbx_strand_id
1 'polypeptide(L)'
;MWGLPDGYKESLSTAVKSAMQMVYMLTHSDSKVRQKLEKFSALDFGIGIDHGKILCTKAGKSGSNNRDLVWLGHGVNKSVKIGDELSSPNRIGISSHVYNNLTDWAKYSTQKDYWGNDQKVDMWTAGNHIYNGEYKTYYYTSYHWTVI
;
A
#
# COMPACT_ATOMS: atom_id res chain seq x y z
N MET A 1 26.98 4.23 5.10
CA MET A 1 25.54 3.96 4.84
C MET A 1 25.06 3.12 6.01
N TRP A 2 24.27 3.68 6.93
CA TRP A 2 23.81 2.97 8.13
C TRP A 2 22.53 2.20 7.79
N GLY A 3 22.46 0.95 8.23
CA GLY A 3 21.28 0.09 8.09
C GLY A 3 20.04 0.76 8.66
N LEU A 4 18.89 0.50 8.04
CA LEU A 4 17.60 0.97 8.53
C LEU A 4 17.36 0.37 9.93
N PRO A 5 16.65 1.08 10.84
CA PRO A 5 16.44 0.63 12.21
C PRO A 5 15.86 -0.80 12.29
N ASP A 6 16.19 -1.54 13.35
CA ASP A 6 15.59 -2.85 13.60
C ASP A 6 14.04 -2.75 13.63
N GLY A 7 13.35 -3.70 12.98
CA GLY A 7 11.89 -3.70 12.84
C GLY A 7 11.34 -2.86 11.67
N TYR A 8 12.20 -2.19 10.90
CA TYR A 8 11.82 -1.40 9.74
C TYR A 8 11.08 -2.20 8.65
N LYS A 9 11.62 -3.36 8.25
CA LYS A 9 10.98 -4.22 7.24
C LYS A 9 9.60 -4.72 7.69
N GLU A 10 9.49 -5.05 8.98
CA GLU A 10 8.24 -5.53 9.56
C GLU A 10 7.18 -4.42 9.59
N SER A 11 7.58 -3.18 9.86
CA SER A 11 6.68 -2.02 9.83
C SER A 11 6.14 -1.74 8.43
N LEU A 12 6.99 -1.81 7.40
CA LEU A 12 6.54 -1.71 6.00
C LEU A 12 5.61 -2.85 5.60
N SER A 13 5.95 -4.06 6.00
CA SER A 13 5.18 -5.26 5.70
C SER A 13 3.82 -5.22 6.39
N THR A 14 3.76 -4.71 7.61
CA THR A 14 2.52 -4.46 8.35
C THR A 14 1.67 -3.38 7.68
N ALA A 15 2.27 -2.28 7.20
CA ALA A 15 1.54 -1.25 6.46
C ALA A 15 0.91 -1.80 5.17
N VAL A 16 1.65 -2.65 4.44
CA VAL A 16 1.14 -3.38 3.27
C VAL A 16 -0.02 -4.31 3.64
N LYS A 17 0.13 -5.10 4.72
CA LYS A 17 -0.93 -5.98 5.21
C LYS A 17 -2.20 -5.20 5.55
N SER A 18 -2.07 -4.07 6.23
CA SER A 18 -3.19 -3.19 6.55
C SER A 18 -3.90 -2.69 5.28
N ALA A 19 -3.16 -2.27 4.25
CA ALA A 19 -3.74 -1.86 2.98
C ALA A 19 -4.49 -3.02 2.29
N MET A 20 -3.92 -4.22 2.30
CA MET A 20 -4.56 -5.43 1.77
C MET A 20 -5.83 -5.80 2.54
N GLN A 21 -5.85 -5.62 3.86
CA GLN A 21 -7.05 -5.79 4.68
C GLN A 21 -8.11 -4.71 4.40
N MET A 22 -7.70 -3.46 4.16
CA MET A 22 -8.62 -2.41 3.73
C MET A 22 -9.27 -2.75 2.38
N VAL A 23 -8.49 -3.26 1.42
CA VAL A 23 -9.05 -3.74 0.14
C VAL A 23 -10.06 -4.86 0.39
N TYR A 24 -9.71 -5.90 1.15
CA TYR A 24 -10.66 -6.97 1.52
C TYR A 24 -11.96 -6.41 2.10
N MET A 25 -11.85 -5.52 3.09
CA MET A 25 -13.02 -4.93 3.75
C MET A 25 -13.90 -4.13 2.78
N LEU A 26 -13.32 -3.43 1.82
CA LEU A 26 -14.07 -2.58 0.90
C LEU A 26 -14.57 -3.32 -0.34
N THR A 27 -13.93 -4.42 -0.75
CA THR A 27 -14.19 -5.04 -2.07
C THR A 27 -14.63 -6.50 -2.02
N HIS A 28 -14.36 -7.27 -0.97
CA HIS A 28 -14.77 -8.68 -0.93
C HIS A 28 -16.22 -8.84 -0.52
N SER A 29 -16.97 -9.72 -1.21
CA SER A 29 -18.37 -10.11 -0.90
C SER A 29 -18.62 -10.46 0.57
N ASP A 30 -17.64 -11.10 1.22
CA ASP A 30 -17.79 -11.64 2.56
C ASP A 30 -17.55 -10.57 3.63
N SER A 31 -17.09 -9.38 3.22
CA SER A 31 -16.96 -8.23 4.11
C SER A 31 -18.31 -7.60 4.44
N LYS A 32 -18.64 -7.56 5.72
CA LYS A 32 -19.77 -6.80 6.26
C LYS A 32 -19.66 -5.29 5.97
N VAL A 33 -18.44 -4.77 5.82
CA VAL A 33 -18.21 -3.35 5.48
C VAL A 33 -18.66 -3.09 4.04
N ARG A 34 -18.23 -3.93 3.09
CA ARG A 34 -18.69 -3.85 1.70
C ARG A 34 -20.20 -3.94 1.62
N GLN A 35 -20.82 -4.94 2.26
CA GLN A 35 -22.28 -5.14 2.23
C GLN A 35 -23.05 -3.89 2.73
N LYS A 36 -22.54 -3.21 3.76
CA LYS A 36 -23.12 -1.94 4.24
C LYS A 36 -22.95 -0.79 3.25
N LEU A 37 -21.90 -0.84 2.43
CA LEU A 37 -21.58 0.18 1.43
C LEU A 37 -22.24 -0.08 0.06
N GLU A 38 -22.78 -1.26 -0.21
CA GLU A 38 -23.40 -1.63 -1.51
C GLU A 38 -24.56 -0.72 -1.94
N LYS A 39 -25.22 -0.06 -0.97
CA LYS A 39 -26.27 0.94 -1.25
C LYS A 39 -25.74 2.27 -1.80
N PHE A 40 -24.41 2.46 -1.84
CA PHE A 40 -23.75 3.64 -2.38
C PHE A 40 -23.08 3.30 -3.72
N SER A 41 -22.69 4.32 -4.48
CA SER A 41 -22.04 4.18 -5.78
C SER A 41 -20.83 3.24 -5.74
N ALA A 42 -20.55 2.60 -6.87
CA ALA A 42 -19.39 1.73 -7.04
C ALA A 42 -18.10 2.46 -6.63
N LEU A 43 -17.39 1.88 -5.65
CA LEU A 43 -16.16 2.45 -5.09
C LEU A 43 -14.96 1.97 -5.92
N ASP A 44 -14.37 2.87 -6.69
CA ASP A 44 -13.05 2.68 -7.29
C ASP A 44 -12.03 3.58 -6.58
N PHE A 45 -10.89 2.99 -6.22
CA PHE A 45 -9.86 3.62 -5.40
C PHE A 45 -8.51 2.93 -5.58
N GLY A 46 -7.45 3.71 -5.34
CA GLY A 46 -6.07 3.25 -5.30
C GLY A 46 -5.40 3.58 -3.95
N ILE A 47 -4.59 2.67 -3.45
CA ILE A 47 -3.78 2.83 -2.24
C ILE A 47 -2.31 2.76 -2.66
N GLY A 48 -1.63 3.90 -2.65
CA GLY A 48 -0.19 3.96 -2.86
C GLY A 48 0.58 4.05 -1.56
N ILE A 49 1.69 3.32 -1.45
CA ILE A 49 2.57 3.31 -0.27
C ILE A 49 4.01 3.60 -0.69
N ASP A 50 4.64 4.55 -0.01
CA ASP A 50 6.06 4.80 -0.13
C ASP A 50 6.67 5.04 1.26
N HIS A 51 7.99 4.92 1.35
CA HIS A 51 8.75 5.20 2.55
C HIS A 51 9.90 6.15 2.25
N GLY A 52 10.04 7.18 3.08
CA GLY A 52 11.12 8.14 2.97
C GLY A 52 11.11 9.11 4.14
N LYS A 53 12.05 10.06 4.12
CA LYS A 53 12.07 11.13 5.11
C LYS A 53 10.86 12.04 4.91
N ILE A 54 10.15 12.30 6.01
CA ILE A 54 8.94 13.13 6.04
C ILE A 54 9.10 14.15 7.17
N LEU A 55 8.77 15.40 6.89
CA LEU A 55 8.61 16.45 7.88
C LEU A 55 7.18 16.40 8.41
N CYS A 56 7.03 16.17 9.71
CA CYS A 56 5.76 16.31 10.40
C CYS A 56 5.75 17.65 11.15
N THR A 57 4.76 18.50 10.90
CA THR A 57 4.60 19.78 11.59
C THR A 57 3.15 20.04 11.94
N LYS A 58 2.93 20.89 12.95
CA LYS A 58 1.59 21.44 13.23
C LYS A 58 1.39 22.64 12.32
N ALA A 59 0.37 22.59 11.48
CA ALA A 59 -0.09 23.71 10.67
C ALA A 59 -1.41 24.24 11.24
N GLY A 60 -1.56 25.56 11.27
CA GLY A 60 -2.76 26.21 11.82
C GLY A 60 -2.44 27.42 12.69
N LYS A 61 -3.44 28.27 12.92
CA LYS A 61 -3.27 29.48 13.72
C LYS A 61 -3.42 29.16 15.21
N SER A 62 -2.54 29.74 16.03
CA SER A 62 -2.66 29.66 17.49
C SER A 62 -3.95 30.33 17.96
N GLY A 63 -4.75 29.65 18.79
CA GLY A 63 -6.01 30.18 19.33
C GLY A 63 -7.26 29.82 18.51
N SER A 64 -7.13 29.07 17.43
CA SER A 64 -8.25 28.47 16.69
C SER A 64 -8.18 26.94 16.73
N ASN A 65 -9.35 26.27 16.67
CA ASN A 65 -9.48 24.81 16.65
C ASN A 65 -9.08 24.19 15.28
N ASN A 66 -8.06 24.71 14.62
CA ASN A 66 -7.60 24.31 13.28
C ASN A 66 -6.10 23.98 13.25
N ARG A 67 -5.57 23.47 14.37
CA ARG A 67 -4.19 23.01 14.46
C ARG A 67 -4.14 21.53 14.11
N ASP A 68 -3.88 21.22 12.85
CA ASP A 68 -3.75 19.86 12.37
C ASP A 68 -2.28 19.47 12.16
N LEU A 69 -2.00 18.16 12.26
CA LEU A 69 -0.72 17.61 11.85
C LEU A 69 -0.71 17.46 10.34
N VAL A 70 0.36 17.94 9.72
CA VAL A 70 0.61 17.79 8.28
C VAL A 70 1.93 17.08 8.07
N TRP A 71 1.95 16.18 7.09
CA TRP A 71 3.12 15.42 6.68
C TRP A 71 3.55 15.88 5.30
N LEU A 72 4.79 16.36 5.19
CA LEU A 72 5.37 16.89 3.96
C LEU A 72 6.63 16.11 3.60
N GLY A 73 6.75 15.70 2.35
CA GLY A 73 7.95 15.04 1.86
C GLY A 73 7.73 14.29 0.56
N HIS A 74 8.84 13.86 -0.04
CA HIS A 74 8.81 13.08 -1.29
C HIS A 74 8.02 11.79 -1.15
N GLY A 75 8.10 11.13 0.01
CA GLY A 75 7.35 9.89 0.28
C GLY A 75 5.84 10.08 0.14
N VAL A 76 5.31 11.19 0.67
CA VAL A 76 3.87 11.52 0.59
C VAL A 76 3.45 11.77 -0.86
N ASN A 77 4.22 12.57 -1.61
CA ASN A 77 3.88 12.86 -3.00
C ASN A 77 3.99 11.60 -3.89
N LYS A 78 5.05 10.82 -3.73
CA LYS A 78 5.25 9.58 -4.49
C LYS A 78 4.17 8.55 -4.17
N SER A 79 3.77 8.38 -2.91
CA SER A 79 2.69 7.46 -2.55
C SER A 79 1.35 7.87 -3.19
N VAL A 80 1.04 9.17 -3.23
CA VAL A 80 -0.15 9.68 -3.93
C VAL A 80 -0.08 9.37 -5.42
N LYS A 81 1.05 9.66 -6.08
CA LYS A 81 1.23 9.36 -7.50
C LYS A 81 1.16 7.89 -7.85
N ILE A 82 1.65 7.00 -6.98
CA ILE A 82 1.42 5.57 -7.15
C ILE A 82 -0.06 5.24 -7.03
N GLY A 83 -0.76 5.82 -6.05
CA GLY A 83 -2.19 5.62 -5.84
C GLY A 83 -3.06 6.04 -7.03
N ASP A 84 -2.71 7.15 -7.68
CA ASP A 84 -3.42 7.70 -8.85
C ASP A 84 -3.39 6.74 -10.07
N GLU A 85 -2.40 5.85 -10.17
CA GLU A 85 -2.22 4.89 -11.27
C GLU A 85 -3.02 3.58 -11.08
N LEU A 86 -3.76 3.45 -9.98
CA LEU A 86 -4.37 2.20 -9.56
C LEU A 86 -5.89 2.25 -9.65
N SER A 87 -6.46 1.15 -10.10
CA SER A 87 -7.90 0.93 -10.19
C SER A 87 -8.22 -0.53 -9.94
N SER A 88 -9.50 -0.90 -9.93
CA SER A 88 -9.89 -2.32 -9.97
C SER A 88 -9.17 -3.05 -11.12
N PRO A 89 -8.63 -4.28 -10.92
CA PRO A 89 -8.54 -5.04 -9.66
C PRO A 89 -7.27 -4.77 -8.84
N ASN A 90 -6.32 -4.01 -9.38
CA ASN A 90 -5.00 -3.76 -8.80
C ASN A 90 -5.00 -2.50 -7.94
N ARG A 91 -5.56 -2.60 -6.73
CA ARG A 91 -5.86 -1.42 -5.90
C ARG A 91 -4.71 -0.97 -5.00
N ILE A 92 -3.64 -1.74 -4.92
CA ILE A 92 -2.50 -1.43 -4.04
C ILE A 92 -1.25 -1.35 -4.87
N GLY A 93 -0.47 -0.28 -4.64
CA GLY A 93 0.81 -0.06 -5.28
C GLY A 93 1.84 0.42 -4.25
N ILE A 94 3.07 -0.04 -4.42
CA ILE A 94 4.19 0.29 -3.55
C ILE A 94 5.40 0.71 -4.37
N SER A 95 6.22 1.59 -3.83
CA SER A 95 7.47 1.96 -4.49
C SER A 95 8.46 0.79 -4.50
N SER A 96 9.43 0.83 -5.42
CA SER A 96 10.55 -0.12 -5.43
C SER A 96 11.32 -0.16 -4.10
N HIS A 97 11.40 0.97 -3.39
CA HIS A 97 12.06 1.02 -2.09
C HIS A 97 11.28 0.20 -1.04
N VAL A 98 9.95 0.31 -1.01
CA VAL A 98 9.11 -0.48 -0.12
C VAL A 98 9.21 -1.96 -0.48
N TYR A 99 9.03 -2.34 -1.76
CA TYR A 99 9.09 -3.73 -2.21
C TYR A 99 10.42 -4.42 -1.83
N ASN A 100 11.55 -3.74 -2.01
CA ASN A 100 12.88 -4.28 -1.67
C ASN A 100 13.09 -4.46 -0.15
N ASN A 101 12.23 -3.86 0.67
CA ASN A 101 12.30 -3.90 2.13
C ASN A 101 11.11 -4.60 2.78
N LEU A 102 10.29 -5.32 2.01
CA LEU A 102 9.30 -6.23 2.58
C LEU A 102 9.96 -7.48 3.17
N THR A 103 9.29 -8.07 4.15
CA THR A 103 9.53 -9.45 4.58
C THR A 103 8.94 -10.42 3.56
N ASP A 104 9.41 -11.67 3.58
CA ASP A 104 8.92 -12.72 2.67
C ASP A 104 7.41 -12.91 2.78
N TRP A 105 6.84 -12.84 4.00
CA TRP A 105 5.41 -13.06 4.22
C TRP A 105 4.53 -11.99 3.56
N ALA A 106 5.05 -10.77 3.37
CA ALA A 106 4.37 -9.67 2.69
C ALA A 106 4.66 -9.62 1.18
N LYS A 107 5.66 -10.39 0.72
CA LYS A 107 6.07 -10.44 -0.69
C LYS A 107 5.51 -11.66 -1.43
N TYR A 108 5.43 -12.80 -0.76
CA TYR A 108 5.06 -14.07 -1.39
C TYR A 108 3.81 -14.67 -0.77
N SER A 109 2.99 -15.29 -1.63
CA SER A 109 1.93 -16.22 -1.23
C SER A 109 2.42 -17.65 -1.41
N THR A 110 1.88 -18.58 -0.62
CA THR A 110 2.13 -20.02 -0.83
C THR A 110 0.99 -20.60 -1.65
N GLN A 111 1.33 -21.21 -2.78
CA GLN A 111 0.38 -21.90 -3.66
C GLN A 111 0.85 -23.31 -3.93
N LYS A 112 -0.10 -24.21 -4.22
CA LYS A 112 0.22 -25.58 -4.61
C LYS A 112 0.58 -25.63 -6.09
N ASP A 113 1.73 -26.22 -6.42
CA ASP A 113 2.10 -26.52 -7.80
C ASP A 113 1.23 -27.67 -8.38
N TYR A 114 1.44 -27.99 -9.66
CA TYR A 114 0.73 -29.09 -10.33
C TYR A 114 0.92 -30.45 -9.64
N TRP A 115 1.99 -30.62 -8.87
CA TRP A 115 2.33 -31.84 -8.15
C TRP A 115 1.96 -31.80 -6.65
N GLY A 116 1.29 -30.74 -6.18
CA GLY A 116 0.85 -30.58 -4.80
C GLY A 116 1.92 -30.08 -3.82
N ASN A 117 3.08 -29.63 -4.30
CA ASN A 117 4.12 -29.03 -3.45
C ASN A 117 3.85 -27.56 -3.21
N ASP A 118 4.32 -27.05 -2.08
CA ASP A 118 4.25 -25.62 -1.77
C ASP A 118 5.26 -24.83 -2.60
N GLN A 119 4.77 -23.88 -3.38
CA GLN A 119 5.56 -22.93 -4.14
C GLN A 119 5.31 -21.51 -3.63
N LYS A 120 6.39 -20.74 -3.42
CA LYS A 120 6.31 -19.30 -3.19
C LYS A 120 6.01 -18.60 -4.52
N VAL A 121 4.93 -17.82 -4.55
CA VAL A 121 4.51 -17.00 -5.69
C VAL A 121 4.55 -15.55 -5.29
N ASP A 122 5.27 -14.71 -6.04
CA ASP A 122 5.31 -13.27 -5.77
C ASP A 122 3.91 -12.66 -5.96
N MET A 123 3.45 -11.94 -4.95
CA MET A 123 2.13 -11.29 -4.98
C MET A 123 2.15 -9.99 -5.79
N TRP A 124 3.34 -9.52 -6.19
CA TRP A 124 3.54 -8.21 -6.79
C TRP A 124 3.92 -8.32 -8.26
N THR A 125 3.34 -7.44 -9.08
CA THR A 125 3.72 -7.24 -10.48
C THR A 125 4.43 -5.90 -10.63
N ALA A 126 5.55 -5.88 -11.34
CA ALA A 126 6.28 -4.63 -11.62
C ALA A 126 5.56 -3.84 -12.74
N GLY A 127 5.45 -2.53 -12.54
CA GLY A 127 4.97 -1.56 -13.51
C GLY A 127 5.87 -0.32 -13.53
N ASN A 128 5.63 0.60 -14.45
CA ASN A 128 6.34 1.88 -14.52
C ASN A 128 5.35 3.04 -14.49
N HIS A 129 5.65 4.07 -13.71
CA HIS A 129 4.92 5.33 -13.73
C HIS A 129 5.89 6.50 -13.98
N ILE A 130 5.35 7.65 -14.38
CA ILE A 130 6.14 8.87 -14.55
C ILE A 130 6.14 9.65 -13.23
N TYR A 131 7.31 9.88 -12.65
CA TYR A 131 7.48 10.71 -11.47
C TYR A 131 8.60 11.71 -11.69
N ASN A 132 8.28 13.00 -11.60
CA ASN A 132 9.19 14.12 -11.90
C ASN A 132 9.84 14.00 -13.30
N GLY A 133 9.08 13.55 -14.31
CA GLY A 133 9.56 13.42 -15.69
C GLY A 133 10.39 12.17 -15.98
N GLU A 134 10.61 11.29 -14.98
CA GLU A 134 11.35 10.05 -15.15
C GLU A 134 10.45 8.83 -14.95
N TYR A 135 10.68 7.78 -15.74
CA TYR A 135 10.07 6.49 -15.49
C TYR A 135 10.63 5.88 -14.21
N LYS A 136 9.75 5.56 -13.27
CA LYS A 136 10.08 4.88 -12.02
C LYS A 136 9.29 3.58 -11.93
N THR A 137 10.00 2.53 -11.55
CA THR A 137 9.38 1.24 -11.27
C THR A 137 8.62 1.30 -9.95
N TYR A 138 7.39 0.80 -9.99
CA TYR A 138 6.55 0.54 -8.84
C TYR A 138 6.01 -0.89 -8.94
N TYR A 139 5.45 -1.39 -7.85
CA TYR A 139 4.91 -2.74 -7.77
C TYR A 139 3.45 -2.65 -7.38
N TYR A 140 2.58 -3.38 -8.06
CA TYR A 140 1.15 -3.39 -7.76
C TYR A 140 0.62 -4.82 -7.60
N THR A 141 -0.55 -4.93 -6.97
CA THR A 141 -1.13 -6.23 -6.64
C THR A 141 -2.65 -6.19 -6.56
N SER A 142 -3.27 -7.33 -6.88
CA SER A 142 -4.68 -7.64 -6.62
C SER A 142 -4.86 -8.54 -5.40
N TYR A 143 -3.77 -8.93 -4.73
CA TYR A 143 -3.83 -9.71 -3.49
C TYR A 143 -4.40 -8.88 -2.35
N HIS A 144 -4.98 -9.59 -1.40
CA HIS A 144 -5.63 -9.02 -0.23
C HIS A 144 -5.54 -10.03 0.92
N TRP A 145 -5.58 -9.55 2.16
CA TRP A 145 -5.62 -10.36 3.37
C TRP A 145 -6.97 -10.21 4.02
N THR A 146 -7.50 -11.32 4.54
CA THR A 146 -8.70 -11.27 5.36
C THR A 146 -8.42 -10.58 6.70
N VAL A 147 -9.49 -10.09 7.33
CA VAL A 147 -9.47 -9.64 8.72
C VAL A 147 -9.98 -10.81 9.57
N ILE A 148 -9.19 -11.21 10.58
CA ILE A 148 -9.55 -12.26 11.55
C ILE A 148 -10.31 -11.60 12.70
#